data_AF-A0A9X3F4B5-F1
#
_entry.id   AF-A0A9X3F4B5-F1
#
_cell.length_a   1.000
_cell.length_b   1.000
_cell.length_c   1.000
_cell.angle_alpha   90.00
_cell.angle_beta   90.00
_cell.angle_gamma   90.00
#
_symmetry.space_group_name_H-M   'P 1'
#
loop_
_entity.id
_entity.type
_entity.pdbx_description
1 polymer ?
#
loop_
_entity_poly.entity_id
_entity_poly.type
_entity_poly.pdbx_seq_one_letter_code
_entity_poly.pdbx_strand_id
1 'polypeptide(L)'
;MNFKKLEDLKESRKVNFEELSKITGKSVGGLKKMWTNRKVSVEVLEKLAKYFKMPIAYFFDESNAPRSVQQVGDNNIFFSEIDNDDNNAVKENRQEYKLREITILEKELEFVKRERDTYKQQVEDYRRIIEKMR
;
A
#
# COMPACT_ATOMS: atom_id res chain seq x y z
N MET A 1 -15.09 -10.04 -11.24
CA MET A 1 -14.64 -9.04 -10.25
C MET A 1 -15.38 -9.29 -8.95
N ASN A 2 -14.65 -9.44 -7.85
CA ASN A 2 -15.14 -9.60 -6.50
C ASN A 2 -15.44 -8.21 -5.89
N PHE A 3 -16.72 -7.81 -5.95
CA PHE A 3 -17.17 -6.50 -5.47
C PHE A 3 -17.12 -6.38 -3.94
N LYS A 4 -17.23 -7.52 -3.23
CA LYS A 4 -17.18 -7.59 -1.77
C LYS A 4 -15.85 -7.05 -1.24
N LYS A 5 -14.74 -7.42 -1.88
CA LYS A 5 -13.40 -6.87 -1.56
C LYS A 5 -13.31 -5.35 -1.66
N LEU A 6 -14.03 -4.75 -2.61
CA LEU A 6 -14.08 -3.30 -2.76
C LEU A 6 -14.94 -2.64 -1.67
N GLU A 7 -16.03 -3.28 -1.26
CA GLU A 7 -16.83 -2.87 -0.10
C GLU A 7 -16.04 -2.98 1.20
N ASP A 8 -15.38 -4.12 1.43
CA ASP A 8 -14.55 -4.37 2.61
C ASP A 8 -13.42 -3.34 2.74
N LEU A 9 -12.78 -2.97 1.62
CA LEU A 9 -11.75 -1.92 1.61
C LEU A 9 -12.33 -0.53 1.94
N LYS A 10 -13.50 -0.21 1.39
CA LYS A 10 -14.16 1.07 1.69
C LYS A 10 -14.55 1.15 3.17
N GLU A 11 -15.08 0.07 3.74
CA GLU A 11 -15.49 0.01 5.15
C GLU A 11 -14.31 0.01 6.11
N SER A 12 -13.30 -0.84 5.89
CA SER A 12 -12.10 -0.93 6.72
C SER A 12 -11.34 0.41 6.80
N ARG A 13 -11.30 1.16 5.70
CA ARG A 13 -10.66 2.49 5.66
C ARG A 13 -11.61 3.65 5.97
N LYS A 14 -12.87 3.37 6.30
CA LYS A 14 -13.93 4.36 6.60
C LYS A 14 -14.06 5.45 5.53
N VAL A 15 -13.90 5.06 4.26
CA VAL A 15 -13.92 5.99 3.12
C VAL A 15 -15.37 6.21 2.67
N ASN A 16 -15.74 7.47 2.46
CA ASN A 16 -17.09 7.83 2.04
C ASN A 16 -17.17 8.08 0.52
N PHE A 17 -18.40 8.12 -0.02
CA PHE A 17 -18.59 8.30 -1.46
C PHE A 17 -18.19 9.70 -1.97
N GLU A 18 -18.15 10.70 -1.09
CA GLU A 18 -17.70 12.05 -1.45
C GLU A 18 -16.20 12.05 -1.73
N GLU A 19 -15.42 11.35 -0.92
CA GLU A 19 -13.98 11.21 -1.12
C GLU A 19 -13.69 10.39 -2.39
N LEU A 20 -14.39 9.27 -2.58
CA LEU A 20 -14.27 8.47 -3.80
C LEU A 20 -14.67 9.25 -5.05
N SER A 21 -15.61 10.19 -4.96
CA SER A 21 -16.01 11.02 -6.10
C SER A 21 -14.87 11.91 -6.59
N LYS A 22 -14.11 12.50 -5.65
CA LYS A 22 -12.93 13.32 -5.94
C LYS A 22 -11.81 12.50 -6.61
N ILE A 23 -11.62 11.25 -6.16
CA ILE A 23 -10.57 10.37 -6.69
C ILE A 23 -10.92 9.86 -8.09
N THR A 24 -12.16 9.43 -8.28
CA THR A 24 -12.59 8.73 -9.50
C THR A 24 -13.03 9.69 -10.61
N GLY A 25 -13.39 10.93 -10.25
CA GLY A 25 -14.01 11.90 -11.16
C GLY A 25 -15.47 11.58 -11.49
N LYS A 26 -16.10 10.63 -10.79
CA LYS A 26 -17.52 10.28 -10.94
C LYS A 26 -18.35 11.03 -9.91
N SER A 27 -19.58 11.42 -10.27
CA SER A 27 -20.51 11.99 -9.29
C SER A 27 -20.85 10.99 -8.19
N VAL A 28 -21.18 11.48 -6.98
CA VAL A 28 -21.57 10.64 -5.84
C VAL A 28 -22.74 9.72 -6.20
N GLY A 29 -23.75 10.23 -6.92
CA GLY A 29 -24.87 9.44 -7.40
C GLY A 29 -24.45 8.37 -8.43
N GLY A 30 -23.49 8.70 -9.30
CA GLY A 30 -22.89 7.74 -10.23
C GLY A 30 -22.15 6.62 -9.50
N LEU A 31 -21.37 6.95 -8.46
CA LEU A 31 -20.67 5.96 -7.64
C LEU A 31 -21.63 5.07 -6.84
N LYS A 32 -22.70 5.64 -6.28
CA LYS A 32 -23.74 4.84 -5.59
C LYS A 32 -24.39 3.85 -6.55
N LYS A 33 -24.82 4.30 -7.73
CA LYS A 33 -25.37 3.41 -8.77
C LYS A 33 -24.38 2.33 -9.20
N MET A 34 -23.10 2.69 -9.35
CA MET A 34 -22.01 1.77 -9.68
C MET A 34 -21.86 0.67 -8.61
N TRP A 35 -21.92 1.06 -7.33
CA TRP A 35 -21.86 0.16 -6.18
C TRP A 35 -23.05 -0.79 -6.13
N THR A 36 -24.27 -0.25 -6.27
CA THR A 36 -25.51 -1.05 -6.27
C THR A 36 -25.57 -2.04 -7.43
N ASN A 37 -25.19 -1.59 -8.63
CA ASN A 37 -25.24 -2.42 -9.83
C ASN A 37 -24.03 -3.35 -9.98
N ARG A 38 -23.06 -3.28 -9.06
CA ARG A 38 -21.80 -4.04 -9.07
C ARG A 38 -21.06 -3.96 -10.41
N LYS A 39 -21.13 -2.82 -11.08
CA LYS A 39 -20.52 -2.57 -12.40
C LYS A 39 -19.59 -1.39 -12.30
N VAL A 40 -18.29 -1.66 -12.21
CA VAL A 40 -17.22 -0.65 -12.19
C VAL A 40 -16.49 -0.68 -13.52
N SER A 41 -16.25 0.49 -14.12
CA SER A 41 -15.38 0.60 -15.30
C SER A 41 -13.92 0.40 -14.90
N VAL A 42 -13.12 -0.22 -15.76
CA VAL A 42 -11.69 -0.51 -15.51
C VAL A 42 -10.93 0.74 -15.06
N GLU A 43 -11.13 1.87 -15.73
CA GLU A 43 -10.52 3.16 -15.38
C GLU A 43 -10.83 3.61 -13.93
N VAL A 44 -12.04 3.36 -13.45
CA VAL A 44 -12.44 3.70 -12.07
C VAL A 44 -11.83 2.71 -11.11
N LEU A 45 -11.79 1.43 -11.47
CA LEU A 45 -11.16 0.40 -10.66
C LEU A 45 -9.66 0.65 -10.48
N GLU A 46 -8.95 1.09 -11.52
CA GLU A 46 -7.54 1.50 -11.48
C GLU A 46 -7.29 2.65 -10.50
N LYS A 47 -8.12 3.69 -10.56
CA LYS A 47 -8.04 4.83 -9.64
C LYS A 47 -8.28 4.40 -8.19
N LEU A 48 -9.27 3.53 -7.97
CA LEU A 48 -9.56 2.97 -6.64
C LEU A 48 -8.42 2.07 -6.15
N ALA A 49 -7.90 1.19 -7.01
CA ALA A 49 -6.76 0.31 -6.71
C ALA A 49 -5.54 1.12 -6.29
N LYS A 50 -5.20 2.17 -7.05
CA LYS A 50 -4.11 3.10 -6.73
C LYS A 50 -4.34 3.80 -5.38
N TYR A 51 -5.55 4.30 -5.14
CA TYR A 51 -5.90 4.97 -3.88
C TYR A 51 -5.80 4.02 -2.67
N PHE A 52 -6.33 2.79 -2.81
CA PHE A 52 -6.24 1.77 -1.76
C PHE A 52 -4.85 1.13 -1.65
N LYS A 53 -3.90 1.47 -2.53
CA LYS A 53 -2.59 0.85 -2.66
C LYS A 53 -2.67 -0.67 -2.82
N MET A 54 -3.65 -1.13 -3.60
CA MET A 54 -3.87 -2.53 -3.91
C MET A 54 -3.67 -2.79 -5.40
N PRO A 55 -3.14 -3.96 -5.79
CA PRO A 55 -3.07 -4.35 -7.19
C PRO A 55 -4.47 -4.57 -7.75
N ILE A 56 -4.72 -4.21 -9.01
CA ILE A 56 -6.04 -4.37 -9.65
C ILE A 56 -6.50 -5.84 -9.62
N ALA A 57 -5.55 -6.77 -9.79
CA ALA A 57 -5.78 -8.21 -9.72
C ALA A 57 -6.43 -8.66 -8.39
N TYR A 58 -6.22 -7.93 -7.29
CA TYR A 58 -6.87 -8.19 -6.00
C TYR A 58 -8.39 -8.27 -6.12
N PHE A 59 -8.99 -7.44 -6.98
CA PHE A 59 -10.43 -7.39 -7.19
C PHE A 59 -10.95 -8.47 -8.15
N PHE A 60 -10.09 -9.27 -8.77
CA PHE A 60 -10.49 -10.37 -9.65
C PHE A 60 -10.23 -11.74 -9.05
N ASP A 61 -9.41 -11.81 -8.01
CA ASP A 61 -9.11 -13.02 -7.29
C ASP A 61 -10.33 -13.51 -6.47
N GLU A 62 -10.69 -14.78 -6.68
CA GLU A 62 -11.78 -15.48 -5.99
C GLU A 62 -11.43 -15.86 -4.55
N SER A 63 -10.13 -15.92 -4.22
CA SER A 63 -9.70 -16.11 -2.85
C SER A 63 -9.96 -14.82 -2.04
N ASN A 64 -10.62 -14.92 -0.88
CA ASN A 64 -10.84 -13.76 0.00
C ASN A 64 -9.54 -13.26 0.65
N ALA A 65 -8.42 -13.96 0.43
CA ALA A 65 -7.11 -13.57 0.90
C ALA A 65 -6.51 -12.49 -0.02
N PRO A 66 -5.92 -11.42 0.53
CA PRO A 66 -5.00 -10.59 -0.23
C PRO A 66 -3.79 -11.43 -0.62
N ARG A 67 -3.75 -11.94 -1.86
CA ARG A 67 -2.50 -12.45 -2.43
C ARG A 67 -1.50 -11.29 -2.46
N SER A 68 -0.40 -11.45 -1.74
CA SER A 68 0.71 -10.50 -1.74
C SER A 68 1.33 -10.49 -3.14
N VAL A 69 1.17 -9.38 -3.86
CA VAL A 69 1.93 -9.17 -5.09
C VAL A 69 3.35 -8.82 -4.67
N GLN A 70 4.24 -9.81 -4.75
CA GLN A 70 5.67 -9.55 -4.77
C GLN A 70 5.96 -8.78 -6.06
N GLN A 71 6.24 -7.49 -5.94
CA GLN A 71 6.90 -6.75 -7.03
C GLN A 71 8.33 -7.26 -7.12
N VAL A 72 8.54 -8.22 -8.01
CA VAL A 72 9.87 -8.47 -8.58
C VAL A 72 9.92 -7.66 -9.87
N GLY A 73 11.02 -6.92 -10.05
CA GLY A 73 11.20 -6.01 -11.17
C GLY A 73 10.89 -6.65 -12.53
N ASP A 74 10.33 -5.80 -13.39
CA ASP A 74 10.12 -5.97 -14.83
C ASP A 74 9.42 -7.26 -15.30
N ASN A 75 8.10 -7.12 -15.48
CA ASN A 75 7.28 -7.72 -16.52
C ASN A 75 6.93 -9.22 -16.51
N ASN A 76 7.03 -9.93 -15.39
CA ASN A 76 6.36 -11.24 -15.27
C ASN A 76 5.64 -11.41 -13.92
N ILE A 77 4.31 -11.37 -13.94
CA ILE A 77 3.47 -11.70 -12.78
C ILE A 77 3.34 -13.23 -12.72
N PHE A 78 4.07 -13.87 -11.81
CA PHE A 78 3.87 -15.27 -11.45
C PHE A 78 2.97 -15.38 -10.23
N PHE A 79 1.89 -16.16 -10.34
CA PHE A 79 0.99 -16.49 -9.23
C PHE A 79 1.41 -17.85 -8.68
N SER A 80 1.93 -17.91 -7.45
CA SER A 80 2.04 -19.18 -6.72
C SER A 80 0.71 -19.46 -6.01
N GLU A 81 -0.01 -20.47 -6.49
CA GLU A 81 -1.10 -21.10 -5.74
C GLU A 81 -0.50 -21.76 -4.49
N ILE A 82 -0.83 -21.21 -3.31
CA ILE A 82 -0.61 -21.90 -2.05
C ILE A 82 -1.95 -22.49 -1.66
N ASP A 83 -2.15 -23.74 -2.08
CA ASP A 83 -3.13 -24.62 -1.46
C ASP A 83 -2.66 -25.01 -0.06
N ASN A 84 -3.66 -25.37 0.75
CA ASN A 84 -3.60 -26.08 2.03
C ASN A 84 -3.82 -25.21 3.28
N ASP A 85 -5.06 -25.32 3.74
CA ASP A 85 -5.44 -26.05 4.95
C ASP A 85 -4.82 -25.61 6.30
N ASP A 86 -5.70 -25.64 7.29
CA ASP A 86 -5.47 -25.65 8.72
C ASP A 86 -5.36 -24.34 9.53
N ASN A 87 -6.26 -24.26 10.51
CA ASN A 87 -6.67 -23.09 11.30
C ASN A 87 -5.64 -22.59 12.34
N ASN A 88 -4.36 -22.96 12.22
CA ASN A 88 -3.29 -22.51 13.12
C ASN A 88 -2.43 -21.36 12.57
N ALA A 89 -2.45 -21.10 11.25
CA ALA A 89 -1.58 -20.12 10.59
C ALA A 89 -1.93 -18.63 10.85
N VAL A 90 -3.09 -18.34 11.43
CA VAL A 90 -3.59 -16.96 11.61
C VAL A 90 -2.81 -16.19 12.68
N LYS A 91 -2.24 -16.88 13.68
CA LYS A 91 -1.44 -16.23 14.74
C LYS A 91 0.00 -15.92 14.30
N GLU A 92 0.63 -16.82 13.54
CA GLU A 92 2.00 -16.63 13.03
C GLU A 92 2.06 -15.53 11.97
N ASN A 93 1.08 -15.48 11.06
CA ASN A 93 1.00 -14.44 10.04
C ASN A 93 0.96 -13.02 10.66
N ARG A 94 0.20 -12.82 11.74
CA ARG A 94 0.10 -11.51 12.41
C ARG A 94 1.42 -11.05 13.03
N GLN A 95 2.27 -11.98 13.47
CA GLN A 95 3.61 -11.65 13.97
C GLN A 95 4.55 -11.34 12.80
N GLU A 96 4.45 -12.08 11.71
CA GLU A 96 5.27 -11.86 10.51
C GLU A 96 4.98 -10.50 9.85
N TYR A 97 3.72 -10.07 9.76
CA TYR A 97 3.38 -8.73 9.28
C TYR A 97 3.99 -7.62 10.15
N LYS A 98 3.94 -7.77 11.47
CA LYS A 98 4.55 -6.81 12.41
C LYS A 98 6.07 -6.77 12.28
N LEU A 99 6.71 -7.93 12.13
CA LEU A 99 8.15 -8.02 11.93
C LEU A 99 8.60 -7.35 10.62
N ARG A 100 7.84 -7.54 9.54
CA ARG A 100 8.10 -6.88 8.25
C ARG A 100 7.89 -5.36 8.34
N GLU A 101 6.85 -4.91 9.03
CA GLU A 101 6.61 -3.48 9.27
C GLU A 101 7.73 -2.83 10.10
N ILE A 102 8.18 -3.50 11.18
CA ILE A 102 9.33 -3.07 11.98
C ILE A 102 10.60 -2.99 11.12
N THR A 103 10.84 -4.00 10.27
CA THR A 103 12.04 -4.03 9.40
C THR A 103 12.04 -2.87 8.40
N ILE A 104 10.88 -2.48 7.86
CA ILE A 104 10.77 -1.32 6.96
C ILE A 104 11.06 -0.03 7.73
N LEU A 105 10.45 0.14 8.90
CA LEU A 105 10.65 1.30 9.76
C LEU A 105 12.11 1.44 10.23
N GLU A 106 12.78 0.33 10.53
CA GLU A 106 14.20 0.32 10.90
C GLU A 106 15.09 0.80 9.75
N LYS A 107 14.82 0.35 8.51
CA LYS A 107 15.56 0.81 7.32
C LYS A 107 15.34 2.30 7.04
N GLU A 108 14.11 2.78 7.18
CA GLU A 108 13.80 4.22 7.04
C GLU A 108 14.50 5.04 8.13
N LEU A 109 14.51 4.55 9.38
CA LEU A 109 15.20 5.20 10.48
C LEU A 109 16.72 5.22 10.26
N GLU A 110 17.29 4.15 9.72
CA GLU A 110 18.72 4.08 9.40
C GLU A 110 19.10 5.04 8.28
N PHE A 111 18.25 5.16 7.25
CA PHE A 111 18.41 6.16 6.18
C PHE A 111 18.43 7.58 6.74
N VAL A 112 17.45 7.94 7.58
CA VAL A 112 17.38 9.27 8.21
C VAL A 112 18.59 9.53 9.13
N LYS A 113 19.08 8.51 9.86
CA LYS A 113 20.29 8.64 10.68
C LYS A 113 21.52 8.93 9.83
N ARG A 114 21.71 8.24 8.71
CA ARG A 114 22.82 8.51 7.78
C ARG A 114 22.75 9.92 7.20
N GLU A 115 21.57 10.38 6.79
CA GLU A 115 21.40 11.76 6.32
C GLU A 115 21.77 12.76 7.40
N ARG A 116 21.25 12.59 8.62
CA ARG A 116 21.58 13.44 9.76
C ARG A 116 23.08 13.47 10.05
N ASP A 117 23.74 12.33 10.01
CA ASP A 117 25.18 12.25 10.30
C ASP A 117 26.02 12.87 9.18
N THR A 118 25.56 12.77 7.93
CA THR A 118 26.14 13.52 6.80
C THR A 118 26.02 15.03 7.01
N TYR A 119 24.84 15.52 7.42
CA TYR A 119 24.65 16.93 7.74
C TYR A 119 25.50 17.39 8.92
N LYS A 120 25.63 16.57 9.97
CA LYS A 120 26.53 16.88 11.10
C LYS A 120 27.98 17.02 10.66
N GLN A 121 28.44 16.13 9.78
CA GLN A 121 29.81 16.18 9.26
C GLN A 121 30.04 17.48 8.47
N GLN A 122 29.09 17.86 7.61
CA GLN A 122 29.16 19.12 6.88
C GLN A 122 29.22 20.34 7.82
N VAL A 123 28.41 20.36 8.87
CA VAL A 123 28.41 21.44 9.87
C VAL A 123 29.77 21.55 10.59
N GLU A 124 30.38 20.42 10.96
CA GLU A 124 31.70 20.41 11.59
C GLU A 124 32.81 20.85 10.63
N ASP A 125 32.74 20.45 9.36
CA ASP A 125 33.68 20.89 8.34
C ASP A 125 33.58 22.42 8.14
N TYR A 126 32.36 22.98 8.12
CA TYR A 126 32.16 24.43 8.07
C TYR A 126 32.72 25.14 9.32
N ARG A 127 32.53 24.58 10.52
CA ARG A 127 33.11 25.14 11.76
C ARG A 127 34.63 25.22 11.68
N ARG A 128 35.30 24.14 11.24
CA ARG A 128 36.76 24.12 11.09
C ARG A 128 37.28 25.14 10.08
N ILE A 129 36.55 25.35 8.98
CA ILE A 129 36.91 26.37 7.98
C ILE A 129 36.85 27.76 8.61
N ILE A 130 35.78 28.07 9.35
CA ILE A 130 35.60 29.36 10.02
C ILE A 130 36.69 29.60 11.07
N GLU A 131 37.05 28.57 11.86
CA GLU A 131 38.13 28.68 12.86
C GLU A 131 39.50 28.93 12.24
N LYS A 132 39.79 28.37 11.06
CA LYS A 132 41.05 28.63 10.33
C LYS A 132 41.13 30.02 9.69
N MET A 133 39.99 30.71 9.56
CA MET A 133 39.93 32.07 8.99
C MET A 133 40.04 33.17 10.07
N ARG A 134 40.02 32.80 11.35
CA ARG A 134 40.28 33.69 12.49
C ARG A 134 41.74 33.63 12.87
#